data_AF-A0A7U9X2I5-F1
#
_entry.id   AF-A0A7U9X2I5-F1
#
_cell.length_a   1.000
_cell.length_b   1.000
_cell.length_c   1.000
_cell.angle_alpha   90.00
_cell.angle_beta   90.00
_cell.angle_gamma   90.00
#
_symmetry.space_group_name_H-M   'P 1'
#
loop_
_entity.id
_entity.type
_entity.pdbx_description
1 polymer ?
#
loop_
_entity_poly.entity_id
_entity_poly.type
_entity_poly.pdbx_seq_one_letter_code
_entity_poly.pdbx_strand_id
1 'polypeptide(L)'
;MADQIKTKTGIETRVTVPGHTQRGGSPCPYDRVLCSRLGAEAAQAIIDGDFGNMIGVKSNKVTRVPLEKVAGKLKVVEPDSQIIKEAKFMGISFGN
;
A
#
# COMPACT_ATOMS: atom_id res chain seq x y z
N MET A 1 16.74 5.47 17.96
CA MET A 1 17.05 4.06 17.62
C MET A 1 18.49 3.89 17.15
N ALA A 2 19.00 4.65 16.18
CA ALA A 2 20.40 4.48 15.72
C ALA A 2 21.45 4.62 16.83
N ASP A 3 21.31 5.60 17.72
CA ASP A 3 22.21 5.74 18.87
C ASP A 3 22.14 4.51 19.79
N GLN A 4 20.95 3.99 20.04
CA GLN A 4 20.75 2.78 20.85
C GLN A 4 21.42 1.55 20.21
N ILE A 5 21.35 1.41 18.88
CA ILE A 5 22.00 0.33 18.14
C ILE A 5 23.52 0.47 18.23
N LYS A 6 24.05 1.68 17.98
CA LYS A 6 25.48 1.98 18.09
C LYS A 6 26.02 1.70 19.49
N THR A 7 25.32 2.15 20.54
CA THR A 7 25.72 1.89 21.93
C THR A 7 25.71 0.39 22.26
N LYS A 8 24.73 -0.38 21.78
CA LYS A 8 24.62 -1.82 22.09
C LYS A 8 25.57 -2.71 21.27
N THR A 9 25.94 -2.30 20.06
CA THR A 9 26.67 -3.16 19.11
C THR A 9 28.09 -2.68 18.81
N GLY A 10 28.41 -1.41 19.10
CA GLY A 10 29.67 -0.77 18.68
C GLY A 10 29.75 -0.46 17.18
N ILE A 11 28.71 -0.77 16.40
CA ILE A 11 28.71 -0.64 14.94
C ILE A 11 28.30 0.80 14.55
N GLU A 12 29.05 1.42 13.62
CA GLU A 12 28.65 2.70 13.03
C GLU A 12 27.26 2.58 12.40
N THR A 13 26.33 3.39 12.87
CA THR A 13 24.93 3.35 12.42
C THR A 13 24.56 4.68 11.79
N ARG A 14 23.96 4.64 10.60
CA ARG A 14 23.47 5.83 9.88
C ARG A 14 21.95 5.82 9.81
N VAL A 15 21.36 7.01 9.84
CA VAL A 15 19.91 7.21 9.71
C VAL A 15 19.60 7.87 8.38
N THR A 16 18.60 7.35 7.69
CA THR A 16 18.03 7.99 6.51
C THR A 16 16.53 8.10 6.68
N VAL A 17 15.98 9.30 6.45
CA VAL A 17 14.54 9.58 6.51
C VAL A 17 14.10 10.02 5.10
N PRO A 18 13.48 9.14 4.30
CA PRO A 18 13.15 9.44 2.90
C PRO A 18 12.17 10.61 2.71
N GLY A 19 11.25 10.81 3.65
CA GLY A 19 10.31 11.93 3.64
C GLY A 19 9.47 12.04 2.35
N HIS A 20 9.33 13.26 1.83
CA HIS A 20 8.46 13.59 0.70
C HIS A 20 8.84 12.88 -0.61
N THR A 21 10.08 12.43 -0.75
CA THR A 21 10.56 11.70 -1.93
C THR A 21 9.71 10.45 -2.21
N GLN A 22 9.15 9.80 -1.19
CA GLN A 22 8.29 8.61 -1.34
C GLN A 22 6.94 8.91 -2.02
N ARG A 23 6.51 10.18 -2.08
CA ARG A 23 5.28 10.61 -2.76
C ARG A 23 5.53 11.25 -4.13
N GLY A 24 6.80 11.45 -4.48
CA GLY A 24 7.22 12.05 -5.74
C GLY A 24 7.71 11.02 -6.76
N GLY A 25 8.20 11.54 -7.89
CA GLY A 25 8.69 10.72 -8.99
C GLY A 25 7.63 10.38 -10.04
N SER A 26 8.07 9.82 -11.17
CA SER A 26 7.16 9.37 -12.22
C SER A 26 6.48 8.05 -11.82
N PRO A 27 5.17 7.88 -12.06
CA PRO A 27 4.48 6.63 -11.74
C PRO A 27 5.10 5.47 -12.51
N CYS A 28 5.19 4.31 -11.85
CA CYS A 28 5.71 3.10 -12.48
C CYS A 28 4.70 2.55 -13.52
N PRO A 29 5.11 1.65 -14.44
CA PRO A 29 4.19 1.08 -15.43
C PRO A 29 2.94 0.43 -14.82
N TYR A 30 3.09 -0.23 -13.67
CA TYR A 30 1.97 -0.82 -12.94
C TYR A 30 0.94 0.24 -12.52
N ASP A 31 1.38 1.34 -11.90
CA ASP A 31 0.48 2.40 -11.46
C ASP A 31 -0.24 3.06 -12.63
N ARG A 32 0.46 3.25 -13.76
CA ARG A 32 -0.15 3.81 -14.98
C ARG A 32 -1.29 2.92 -15.49
N VAL A 33 -1.05 1.62 -15.60
CA VAL A 33 -2.08 0.66 -16.05
C VAL A 33 -3.22 0.58 -15.04
N LEU A 34 -2.91 0.52 -13.74
CA LEU A 34 -3.90 0.49 -12.67
C LEU A 34 -4.82 1.72 -12.72
N CYS A 35 -4.26 2.92 -12.76
CA CYS A 35 -5.02 4.17 -12.78
C CYS A 35 -5.91 4.28 -14.03
N SER A 36 -5.40 3.89 -15.21
CA SER A 36 -6.21 3.87 -16.44
C SER A 36 -7.40 2.91 -16.33
N ARG A 37 -7.20 1.71 -15.76
CA ARG A 37 -8.27 0.73 -15.55
C ARG A 37 -9.31 1.23 -14.55
N LEU A 38 -8.87 1.82 -13.44
CA LEU A 38 -9.77 2.38 -12.43
C LEU A 38 -10.56 3.57 -12.98
N GLY A 39 -9.91 4.46 -13.71
CA GLY A 39 -10.55 5.63 -14.32
C GLY A 39 -11.58 5.26 -15.39
N ALA A 40 -11.29 4.26 -16.24
CA ALA A 40 -12.22 3.76 -17.24
C ALA A 40 -13.50 3.18 -16.60
N GLU A 41 -13.35 2.37 -15.55
CA GLU A 41 -14.51 1.84 -14.81
C GLU A 41 -15.29 2.93 -14.07
N ALA A 42 -14.60 3.93 -13.51
CA ALA A 42 -15.27 5.07 -12.88
C ALA A 42 -16.12 5.85 -13.90
N ALA A 43 -15.60 6.06 -15.11
CA ALA A 43 -16.37 6.68 -16.19
C ALA A 43 -17.59 5.82 -16.59
N GLN A 44 -17.42 4.50 -16.68
CA GLN A 44 -18.53 3.59 -16.94
C GLN A 44 -19.60 3.65 -15.85
N ALA A 45 -19.21 3.67 -14.57
CA ALA A 45 -20.15 3.80 -13.45
C ALA A 45 -20.98 5.09 -13.51
N ILE A 46 -20.39 6.19 -13.96
CA ILE A 46 -21.10 7.46 -14.17
C ILE A 46 -22.13 7.32 -15.31
N ILE A 47 -21.76 6.69 -16.42
CA ILE A 47 -22.66 6.45 -17.56
C ILE A 47 -23.85 5.58 -17.13
N ASP A 48 -23.59 4.56 -16.31
CA ASP A 48 -24.61 3.65 -15.79
C ASP A 48 -25.51 4.29 -14.71
N GLY A 49 -25.17 5.49 -14.22
CA GLY A 49 -25.85 6.14 -13.09
C GLY A 49 -25.59 5.45 -11.74
N ASP A 50 -24.56 4.61 -11.64
CA ASP A 50 -24.23 3.80 -10.47
C ASP A 50 -23.27 4.54 -9.51
N PHE A 51 -23.82 5.56 -8.87
CA PHE A 51 -23.09 6.41 -7.93
C PHE A 51 -22.96 5.76 -6.55
N GLY A 52 -22.08 6.34 -5.71
CA GLY A 52 -21.89 5.86 -4.32
C GLY A 52 -20.94 4.67 -4.19
N ASN A 53 -20.17 4.36 -5.24
CA ASN A 53 -19.17 3.30 -5.25
C ASN A 53 -17.74 3.85 -5.35
N MET A 54 -16.81 3.23 -4.63
CA MET A 54 -15.38 3.32 -4.86
C MET A 54 -14.98 2.28 -5.91
N ILE A 55 -14.18 2.67 -6.90
CA ILE A 55 -13.57 1.72 -7.84
C ILE A 55 -12.27 1.20 -7.23
N GLY A 56 -12.10 -0.12 -7.18
CA GLY A 56 -10.89 -0.76 -6.67
C GLY A 56 -10.54 -2.03 -7.43
N VAL A 57 -9.47 -2.70 -7.00
CA VAL A 57 -9.08 -4.01 -7.53
C VAL A 57 -9.18 -5.08 -6.45
N LYS A 58 -9.89 -6.16 -6.75
CA LYS A 58 -9.97 -7.37 -5.91
C LYS A 58 -9.67 -8.59 -6.76
N SER A 59 -8.70 -9.40 -6.33
CA SER A 59 -8.24 -10.59 -7.08
C SER A 59 -7.96 -10.30 -8.57
N ASN A 60 -7.24 -9.20 -8.82
CA ASN A 60 -6.86 -8.70 -10.15
C ASN A 60 -8.02 -8.24 -11.07
N LYS A 61 -9.24 -8.17 -10.55
CA LYS A 61 -10.42 -7.65 -11.27
C LYS A 61 -10.76 -6.26 -10.75
N VAL A 62 -11.11 -5.35 -11.66
CA VAL A 62 -11.68 -4.05 -11.29
C VAL A 62 -13.08 -4.29 -10.74
N THR A 63 -13.45 -3.61 -9.67
CA THR A 63 -14.70 -3.85 -8.94
C THR A 63 -15.23 -2.56 -8.33
N ARG A 64 -16.55 -2.39 -8.37
CA ARG A 64 -17.30 -1.36 -7.66
C ARG A 64 -17.55 -1.81 -6.23
N VAL A 65 -17.18 -0.98 -5.25
CA VAL A 65 -17.37 -1.27 -3.84
C VAL A 65 -18.20 -0.14 -3.21
N PRO A 66 -19.37 -0.44 -2.63
CA PRO A 66 -20.20 0.59 -1.99
C PRO A 66 -19.41 1.38 -0.94
N LEU A 67 -19.50 2.71 -0.99
CA LEU A 67 -18.76 3.60 -0.10
C LEU A 67 -19.07 3.33 1.38
N GLU A 68 -20.32 3.00 1.70
CA GLU A 68 -20.76 2.59 3.05
C GLU A 68 -19.96 1.42 3.64
N LYS A 69 -19.43 0.53 2.78
CA LYS A 69 -18.66 -0.64 3.24
C LYS A 69 -17.22 -0.30 3.59
N VAL A 70 -16.70 0.83 3.10
CA VAL A 70 -15.29 1.23 3.24
C VAL A 70 -15.11 2.49 4.07
N ALA A 71 -16.12 3.36 4.13
CA ALA A 71 -16.07 4.59 4.91
C ALA A 71 -15.80 4.28 6.39
N GLY A 72 -14.82 4.98 6.97
CA GLY A 72 -14.44 4.82 8.37
C GLY A 72 -13.67 3.53 8.71
N LYS A 73 -13.32 2.68 7.72
CA LYS A 73 -12.57 1.45 7.95
C LYS A 73 -11.12 1.59 7.51
N LEU A 74 -10.21 1.09 8.36
CA LEU A 74 -8.79 0.98 8.03
C LEU A 74 -8.50 -0.40 7.43
N LYS A 75 -7.72 -0.43 6.36
CA LYS A 75 -7.14 -1.65 5.84
C LYS A 75 -5.85 -1.95 6.62
N VAL A 76 -5.89 -2.97 7.46
CA VAL A 76 -4.73 -3.45 8.21
C VAL A 76 -3.97 -4.52 7.42
N VAL A 77 -2.70 -4.73 7.76
CA VAL A 77 -1.92 -5.86 7.28
C VAL A 77 -2.06 -6.98 8.28
N GLU A 78 -2.47 -8.17 7.82
CA GLU A 78 -2.59 -9.35 8.66
C GLU A 78 -1.18 -9.82 9.09
N PRO A 79 -0.84 -9.83 10.40
CA PRO A 79 0.50 -10.17 10.88
C PRO A 79 0.93 -11.60 10.54
N ASP A 80 -0.04 -12.50 10.37
CA ASP A 80 0.18 -13.91 10.04
C ASP A 80 0.02 -14.23 8.54
N SER A 81 -0.06 -13.20 7.70
CA SER A 81 -0.09 -13.37 6.26
C SER A 81 1.19 -14.02 5.73
N GLN A 82 1.06 -14.73 4.61
CA GLN A 82 2.16 -15.44 3.97
C GLN A 82 3.37 -14.52 3.71
N ILE A 83 3.14 -13.32 3.18
CA ILE A 83 4.22 -12.36 2.89
C ILE A 83 5.00 -11.93 4.13
N ILE A 84 4.33 -11.77 5.28
CA ILE A 84 5.01 -11.42 6.53
C ILE A 84 5.84 -12.59 7.05
N LYS A 85 5.33 -13.82 6.92
CA LYS A 85 6.07 -15.04 7.27
C LYS A 85 7.31 -15.22 6.39
N GLU A 86 7.17 -15.03 5.09
CA GLU A 86 8.27 -15.10 4.12
C GLU A 86 9.33 -14.02 4.39
N ALA A 87 8.91 -12.78 4.64
CA ALA A 87 9.83 -11.70 5.00
C ALA A 87 10.64 -12.03 6.26
N LYS A 88 9.97 -12.51 7.33
CA LYS A 88 10.65 -12.95 8.56
C LYS A 88 11.61 -14.12 8.30
N PHE A 89 11.23 -15.07 7.47
CA PHE A 89 12.08 -16.20 7.08
C PHE A 89 13.35 -15.74 6.34
N MET A 90 13.26 -14.70 5.52
CA MET A 90 14.41 -14.06 4.88
C MET A 90 15.26 -13.21 5.84
N GLY A 91 14.92 -13.14 7.13
CA GLY A 91 15.63 -12.35 8.14
C GLY A 91 15.23 -10.88 8.19
N ILE A 92 14.13 -10.47 7.53
CA ILE A 92 13.61 -9.10 7.62
C ILE A 92 12.96 -8.91 9.00
N SER A 93 13.41 -7.90 9.73
CA SER A 93 12.81 -7.48 11.00
C SER A 93 11.85 -6.30 10.78
N PHE A 94 10.70 -6.35 11.46
CA PHE A 94 9.70 -5.27 11.46
C PHE A 94 9.74 -4.42 12.74
N GLY A 95 10.73 -4.64 13.61
CA GLY A 95 10.87 -3.89 14.86
C GLY A 95 9.82 -4.21 15.94
N ASN A 96 9.20 -5.39 15.84
CA ASN A 96 8.30 -5.98 16.82
C ASN A 96 8.95 -7.09 17.64
#